data_AF-A0A370TTW2-F1
#
_entry.id   AF-A0A370TTW2-F1
#
_cell.length_a   1.000
_cell.length_b   1.000
_cell.length_c   1.000
_cell.angle_alpha   90.00
_cell.angle_beta   90.00
_cell.angle_gamma   90.00
#
_symmetry.space_group_name_H-M   'P 1'
#
loop_
_entity.id
_entity.type
_entity.pdbx_description
1 polymer ?
#
loop_
_entity_poly.entity_id
_entity_poly.type
_entity_poly.pdbx_seq_one_letter_code
_entity_poly.pdbx_strand_id
1 'polypeptide(L)'
;MTYSNLANAASLLWHAYKSLPSPCSEVNWAGFYVLDHSRPSQLILGPFQGKVACQIIAFGRGVCGTAASTETTQLVHNVDDFPGHISCDGDSKSEIVVPILVHGKVVGIIDVDCC
;
A
#
# COMPACT_ATOMS: atom_id res chain seq x y z
N MET A 1 -15.89 -6.33 1.27
CA MET A 1 -15.06 -5.98 2.44
C MET A 1 -15.70 -4.78 3.11
N THR A 2 -15.97 -4.78 4.42
CA THR A 2 -16.56 -3.61 5.08
C THR A 2 -15.47 -2.57 5.35
N TYR A 3 -15.74 -1.30 5.05
CA TYR A 3 -14.81 -0.19 5.27
C TYR A 3 -14.33 -0.10 6.74
N SER A 4 -15.18 -0.50 7.69
CA SER A 4 -14.85 -0.55 9.12
C SER A 4 -13.70 -1.51 9.44
N ASN A 5 -13.64 -2.68 8.78
CA ASN A 5 -12.60 -3.66 9.05
C ASN A 5 -11.24 -3.16 8.55
N LEU A 6 -11.19 -2.57 7.36
CA LEU A 6 -9.97 -1.98 6.82
C LEU A 6 -9.51 -0.77 7.64
N ALA A 7 -10.43 0.05 8.13
CA ALA A 7 -10.09 1.18 9.01
C ALA A 7 -9.45 0.71 10.33
N ASN A 8 -10.05 -0.31 10.97
CA ASN A 8 -9.47 -0.89 12.19
C ASN A 8 -8.12 -1.56 11.92
N ALA A 9 -7.99 -2.27 10.79
CA ALA A 9 -6.72 -2.89 10.40
C ALA A 9 -5.63 -1.85 10.11
N ALA A 10 -5.97 -0.72 9.47
CA ALA A 10 -5.02 0.36 9.21
C ALA A 10 -4.53 0.99 10.52
N SER A 11 -5.44 1.22 11.47
CA SER A 11 -5.08 1.67 12.83
C SER A 11 -4.18 0.65 13.54
N LEU A 12 -4.50 -0.64 13.46
CA LEU A 12 -3.68 -1.71 14.05
C LEU A 12 -2.27 -1.73 13.46
N LEU A 13 -2.13 -1.71 12.14
CA LEU A 13 -0.83 -1.70 11.45
C LEU A 13 0.00 -0.49 11.89
N TRP A 14 -0.59 0.70 11.85
CA TRP A 14 0.08 1.93 12.25
C TRP A 14 0.62 1.86 13.67
N HIS A 15 -0.22 1.51 14.64
CA HIS A 15 0.20 1.44 16.04
C HIS A 15 1.17 0.29 16.31
N ALA A 16 1.03 -0.84 15.60
CA ALA A 16 1.99 -1.94 15.69
C ALA A 16 3.39 -1.46 15.28
N TYR A 17 3.55 -0.89 14.08
CA TYR A 17 4.86 -0.39 13.62
C TYR A 17 5.39 0.74 14.49
N LYS A 18 4.55 1.70 14.87
CA LYS A 18 4.96 2.82 15.76
C LYS A 18 5.37 2.37 17.16
N SER A 19 4.98 1.18 17.61
CA SER A 19 5.39 0.61 18.89
C SER A 19 6.70 -0.17 18.84
N LEU A 20 7.18 -0.52 17.63
CA LEU A 20 8.44 -1.22 17.45
C LEU A 20 9.62 -0.23 17.56
N PRO A 21 10.83 -0.71 17.90
CA PRO A 21 12.02 0.14 17.82
C PRO A 21 12.37 0.49 16.38
N SER A 22 13.17 1.54 16.22
CA SER A 22 13.81 1.88 14.96
C SER A 22 14.59 0.68 14.39
N PRO A 23 14.56 0.44 13.07
CA PRO A 23 13.98 1.30 12.02
C PRO A 23 12.47 1.11 11.78
N CYS A 24 11.82 0.11 12.37
CA CYS A 24 10.41 -0.19 12.08
C CYS A 24 9.44 0.93 12.52
N SER A 25 9.82 1.78 13.48
CA SER A 25 9.05 2.95 13.90
C SER A 25 8.95 4.05 12.85
N GLU A 26 9.80 4.02 11.82
CA GLU A 26 9.89 5.05 10.78
C GLU A 26 8.85 4.90 9.67
N VAL A 27 7.86 4.02 9.85
CA VAL A 27 6.69 3.96 8.97
C VAL A 27 6.02 5.34 8.88
N ASN A 28 5.94 5.91 7.69
CA ASN A 28 5.29 7.20 7.44
C ASN A 28 3.92 7.04 6.76
N TRP A 29 3.64 5.87 6.19
CA TRP A 29 2.32 5.53 5.63
C TRP A 29 2.01 4.04 5.83
N ALA A 30 0.79 3.70 6.25
CA ALA A 30 0.31 2.32 6.29
C ALA A 30 -1.19 2.26 6.01
N GLY A 31 -1.60 1.42 5.07
CA GLY A 31 -2.99 1.38 4.67
C GLY A 31 -3.29 0.41 3.55
N PHE A 32 -4.41 0.70 2.88
CA PHE A 32 -4.95 -0.18 1.87
C PHE A 32 -5.34 0.60 0.63
N TYR A 33 -5.18 -0.04 -0.52
CA TYR A 33 -5.95 0.26 -1.70
C TYR A 33 -6.83 -0.94 -2.05
N VAL A 34 -8.04 -0.70 -2.55
CA VAL A 34 -9.01 -1.74 -2.88
C VAL A 34 -9.34 -1.71 -4.37
N LEU A 35 -9.73 -2.86 -4.92
CA LEU A 35 -10.13 -2.95 -6.32
C LEU A 35 -11.34 -2.05 -6.61
N ASP A 36 -11.25 -1.23 -7.65
CA ASP A 36 -12.39 -0.48 -8.17
C ASP A 36 -13.34 -1.44 -8.90
N HIS A 37 -14.50 -1.73 -8.32
CA HIS A 37 -15.49 -2.59 -8.94
C HIS A 37 -16.16 -1.97 -10.18
N SER A 38 -16.03 -0.66 -10.38
CA SER A 38 -16.55 0.03 -11.57
C SER A 38 -15.57 0.03 -12.75
N ARG A 39 -14.27 -0.20 -12.49
CA ARG A 39 -13.21 -0.18 -13.50
C ARG A 39 -12.21 -1.31 -13.28
N PRO A 40 -12.15 -2.31 -14.17
CA PRO A 40 -11.21 -3.41 -14.03
C PRO A 40 -9.76 -2.89 -14.08
N SER A 41 -8.85 -3.55 -13.34
CA SER A 41 -7.41 -3.24 -13.32
C SER A 41 -7.04 -1.87 -12.74
N GLN A 42 -7.84 -1.38 -11.81
CA GLN A 42 -7.58 -0.14 -11.07
C GLN A 42 -7.82 -0.35 -9.58
N LEU A 43 -6.98 0.26 -8.77
CA LEU A 43 -7.13 0.37 -7.33
C LEU A 43 -7.59 1.78 -6.94
N ILE A 44 -8.41 1.87 -5.90
CA ILE A 44 -8.83 3.13 -5.26
C ILE A 44 -8.40 3.15 -3.81
N LEU A 45 -8.09 4.35 -3.32
CA LEU A 45 -7.63 4.56 -1.95
C LEU A 45 -8.65 4.06 -0.93
N GLY A 46 -8.22 3.15 -0.06
CA GLY A 46 -8.97 2.66 1.09
C GLY A 46 -8.57 3.38 2.38
N PRO A 47 -8.97 2.87 3.55
CA PRO A 47 -8.52 3.41 4.83
C PRO A 47 -7.00 3.30 4.99
N PHE A 48 -6.38 4.32 5.60
CA PHE A 48 -4.94 4.39 5.84
C PHE A 48 -4.63 5.27 7.06
N GLN A 49 -3.36 5.26 7.49
CA GLN A 49 -2.77 6.19 8.45
C GLN A 49 -1.49 6.75 7.84
N GLY A 50 -1.34 8.08 7.85
CA GLY A 50 -0.22 8.77 7.20
C GLY A 50 -0.64 10.09 6.55
N LYS A 51 0.23 10.66 5.73
CA LYS A 51 -0.08 11.86 4.91
C LYS A 51 -1.07 11.54 3.78
N VAL A 52 -1.59 12.58 3.14
CA VAL A 52 -2.49 12.46 1.98
C VAL A 52 -1.81 11.69 0.86
N ALA A 53 -2.51 10.73 0.27
CA ALA A 53 -2.01 9.86 -0.78
C ALA A 53 -2.82 9.97 -2.09
N CYS A 54 -2.28 9.40 -3.16
CA CYS A 54 -2.94 9.37 -4.46
C CYS A 54 -4.24 8.54 -4.39
N GLN A 55 -5.32 9.01 -5.02
CA GLN A 55 -6.63 8.37 -4.88
C GLN A 55 -6.83 7.13 -5.76
N ILE A 56 -6.10 7.06 -6.87
CA ILE A 56 -6.26 6.03 -7.91
C ILE A 56 -4.88 5.52 -8.34
N ILE A 57 -4.75 4.20 -8.45
CA ILE A 57 -3.55 3.52 -8.95
C ILE A 57 -3.96 2.50 -10.01
N ALA A 58 -3.40 2.62 -11.21
CA ALA A 58 -3.60 1.61 -12.26
C ALA A 58 -2.70 0.38 -12.02
N PHE A 59 -3.16 -0.80 -12.41
CA PHE A 59 -2.33 -2.01 -12.35
C PHE A 59 -1.06 -1.82 -13.21
N GLY A 60 0.07 -2.34 -12.73
CA GLY A 60 1.39 -2.21 -13.34
C GLY A 60 2.05 -0.83 -13.20
N ARG A 61 1.44 0.12 -12.46
CA ARG A 61 2.01 1.46 -12.23
C ARG A 61 2.54 1.61 -10.81
N GLY A 62 3.81 1.99 -10.69
CA GLY A 62 4.50 2.10 -9.39
C GLY A 62 4.59 0.75 -8.68
N VAL A 63 5.03 0.77 -7.42
CA VAL A 63 5.19 -0.43 -6.60
C VAL A 63 3.83 -1.06 -6.32
N CYS A 64 2.87 -0.26 -5.84
CA CYS A 64 1.48 -0.64 -5.60
C CYS A 64 0.80 -1.32 -6.80
N GLY A 65 0.84 -0.69 -7.99
CA GLY A 65 0.24 -1.25 -9.19
C GLY A 65 0.97 -2.52 -9.66
N THR A 66 2.29 -2.59 -9.49
CA THR A 66 3.08 -3.79 -9.82
C THR A 66 2.67 -4.97 -8.95
N ALA A 67 2.50 -4.77 -7.63
CA ALA A 67 2.03 -5.80 -6.71
C ALA A 67 0.65 -6.35 -7.13
N ALA A 68 -0.27 -5.46 -7.49
CA ALA A 68 -1.60 -5.83 -7.95
C ALA A 68 -1.58 -6.57 -9.31
N SER A 69 -0.69 -6.19 -10.23
CA SER A 69 -0.62 -6.83 -11.55
C SER A 69 0.07 -8.20 -11.53
N THR A 70 1.07 -8.37 -10.66
CA THR A 70 1.85 -9.61 -10.58
C THR A 70 1.27 -10.60 -9.59
N GLU A 71 0.34 -10.15 -8.73
CA GLU A 71 -0.20 -10.93 -7.61
C GLU A 71 0.90 -11.41 -6.65
N THR A 72 2.02 -10.68 -6.59
CA THR A 72 3.15 -10.96 -5.72
C THR A 72 3.52 -9.77 -4.85
N THR A 73 3.99 -10.05 -3.64
CA THR A 73 4.53 -9.04 -2.73
C THR A 73 5.71 -8.33 -3.38
N GLN A 74 5.70 -7.00 -3.34
CA GLN A 74 6.84 -6.17 -3.72
C GLN A 74 7.53 -5.70 -2.45
N LEU A 75 8.81 -6.03 -2.29
CA LEU A 75 9.66 -5.55 -1.21
C LEU A 75 10.72 -4.64 -1.81
N VAL A 76 10.58 -3.34 -1.59
CA VAL A 76 11.41 -2.30 -2.21
C VAL A 76 12.25 -1.62 -1.13
N HIS A 77 13.54 -1.93 -1.12
CA HIS A 77 14.48 -1.37 -0.15
C HIS A 77 14.84 0.10 -0.41
N ASN A 78 14.73 0.54 -1.67
CA ASN A 78 14.90 1.92 -2.07
C ASN A 78 13.90 2.27 -3.18
N VAL A 79 12.93 3.13 -2.88
CA VAL A 79 11.89 3.52 -3.85
C VAL A 79 12.44 4.37 -5.00
N ASP A 80 13.53 5.11 -4.76
CA ASP A 80 14.18 5.95 -5.77
C ASP A 80 14.80 5.09 -6.90
N ASP A 81 15.12 3.82 -6.61
CA ASP A 81 15.66 2.85 -7.58
C ASP A 81 14.56 2.08 -8.33
N PHE A 82 13.29 2.21 -7.93
CA PHE A 82 12.20 1.45 -8.52
C PHE A 82 11.73 2.07 -9.85
N PRO A 83 11.77 1.34 -10.97
CA PRO A 83 11.43 1.90 -12.28
C PRO A 83 9.95 2.28 -12.35
N GLY A 84 9.69 3.55 -12.67
CA GLY A 84 8.32 4.07 -12.77
C GLY A 84 7.64 4.27 -11.41
N HIS A 85 8.43 4.48 -10.35
CA HIS A 85 7.92 4.87 -9.03
C HIS A 85 7.00 6.11 -9.11
N ILE A 86 5.90 6.05 -8.35
CA ILE A 86 4.92 7.12 -8.24
C ILE A 86 4.91 7.52 -6.77
N SER A 87 5.76 8.49 -6.41
CA SER A 87 5.80 9.02 -5.05
C SER A 87 4.63 9.98 -4.83
N CYS A 88 3.79 9.69 -3.84
CA CYS A 88 2.80 10.63 -3.32
C CYS A 88 3.33 11.34 -2.04
N ASP A 89 4.27 10.72 -1.31
CA ASP A 89 5.04 11.31 -0.21
C ASP A 89 6.55 11.25 -0.51
N GLY A 90 7.20 12.41 -0.62
CA GLY A 90 8.62 12.51 -0.95
C GLY A 90 9.57 12.06 0.18
N ASP A 91 9.03 11.86 1.38
CA ASP A 91 9.81 11.35 2.52
C ASP A 91 9.96 9.82 2.48
N SER A 92 9.15 9.09 1.72
CA SER A 92 9.22 7.62 1.64
C SER A 92 10.53 7.16 0.98
N LYS A 93 11.23 6.22 1.63
CA LYS A 93 12.51 5.65 1.19
C LYS A 93 12.46 4.16 0.92
N SER A 94 11.61 3.43 1.61
CA SER A 94 11.36 2.01 1.35
C SER A 94 9.87 1.72 1.42
N GLU A 95 9.43 0.69 0.69
CA GLU A 95 8.01 0.35 0.54
C GLU A 95 7.85 -1.17 0.52
N ILE A 96 6.83 -1.68 1.20
CA ILE A 96 6.36 -3.06 1.03
C ILE A 96 4.89 -3.06 0.67
N VAL A 97 4.58 -3.71 -0.45
CA VAL A 97 3.20 -3.89 -0.91
C VAL A 97 2.84 -5.36 -0.97
N VAL A 98 1.77 -5.74 -0.28
CA VAL A 98 1.28 -7.12 -0.21
C VAL A 98 -0.10 -7.22 -0.86
N PRO A 99 -0.28 -8.00 -1.95
CA PRO A 99 -1.59 -8.19 -2.56
C PRO A 99 -2.52 -9.03 -1.68
N ILE A 100 -3.78 -8.61 -1.60
CA ILE A 100 -4.84 -9.34 -0.92
C ILE A 100 -5.60 -10.15 -1.96
N LEU A 101 -5.46 -11.47 -1.89
CA LEU A 101 -6.06 -12.40 -2.85
C LEU A 101 -7.29 -13.08 -2.26
N VAL A 102 -8.39 -13.09 -3.01
CA VAL A 102 -9.59 -13.88 -2.70
C VAL A 102 -9.90 -14.74 -3.92
N HIS A 103 -9.92 -16.07 -3.73
CA HIS A 103 -10.07 -17.03 -4.83
C HIS A 103 -9.07 -16.83 -5.98
N GLY A 104 -7.82 -16.51 -5.64
CA GLY A 104 -6.75 -16.28 -6.64
C GLY A 104 -6.94 -15.02 -7.48
N LYS A 105 -7.67 -14.03 -6.97
CA LYS A 105 -7.83 -12.72 -7.61
C LYS A 105 -7.55 -11.60 -6.61
N VAL A 106 -6.85 -10.57 -7.07
CA VAL A 106 -6.61 -9.35 -6.29
C VAL A 106 -7.93 -8.64 -5.99
N VAL A 107 -8.19 -8.39 -4.71
CA VAL A 107 -9.29 -7.54 -4.23
C VAL A 107 -8.80 -6.24 -3.59
N GLY A 108 -7.50 -6.12 -3.38
CA GLY A 108 -6.84 -4.96 -2.83
C GLY A 108 -5.37 -5.26 -2.54
N ILE A 109 -4.70 -4.30 -1.92
CA ILE A 109 -3.32 -4.39 -1.45
C ILE A 109 -3.22 -3.81 -0.04
N ILE A 110 -2.22 -4.27 0.69
CA ILE A 110 -1.67 -3.61 1.87
C ILE A 110 -0.44 -2.86 1.39
N ASP A 111 -0.32 -1.58 1.73
CA ASP A 111 0.81 -0.74 1.39
C ASP A 111 1.37 -0.09 2.65
N VAL A 112 2.70 -0.10 2.79
CA VAL A 112 3.46 0.40 3.94
C VAL A 112 4.73 1.06 3.45
N ASP A 113 4.83 2.36 3.68
CA ASP A 113 6.02 3.17 3.43
C ASP A 113 6.80 3.43 4.71
N CYS A 114 8.13 3.52 4.60
CA CYS A 114 9.01 4.02 5.66
C CYS A 114 9.94 5.12 5.12
N CYS A 115 10.18 6.15 5.93
CA CYS A 115 11.17 7.20 5.66
C CYS A 115 12.59 6.84 6.11
#